data_AF-K3WQI6-F1
#
_entry.id   AF-K3WQI6-F1
#
_cell.length_a   1.000
_cell.length_b   1.000
_cell.length_c   1.000
_cell.angle_alpha   90.00
_cell.angle_beta   90.00
_cell.angle_gamma   90.00
#
_symmetry.space_group_name_H-M   'P 1'
#
loop_
_entity.id
_entity.type
_entity.pdbx_description
1 polymer ?
#
loop_
_entity_poly.entity_id
_entity_poly.type
_entity_poly.pdbx_seq_one_letter_code
_entity_poly.pdbx_strand_id
1 'polypeptide(L)' 'MLSAMVKFRAKKGNIPTRPGVMNDKQWNLIELMTNQDPSERVKIAFVVDKLFEISEAEKTAIPAPVGLP' A
#
# COMPACT_ATOMS: atom_id res chain seq x y z
N MET A 1 2.53 -5.75 -18.79
CA MET A 1 3.40 -6.94 -18.61
C MET A 1 4.50 -6.56 -17.61
N LEU A 2 4.62 -7.22 -16.45
CA LEU A 2 5.67 -6.89 -15.47
C LEU A 2 7.06 -7.19 -16.04
N SER A 3 8.04 -6.32 -15.79
CA SER A 3 9.40 -6.49 -16.29
C SER A 3 10.06 -7.76 -15.73
N ALA A 4 11.03 -8.33 -16.47
CA ALA A 4 11.79 -9.49 -16.04
C ALA A 4 12.44 -9.28 -14.65
N MET A 5 12.88 -8.05 -14.36
CA MET A 5 13.45 -7.68 -13.07
C MET A 5 12.42 -7.68 -11.94
N VAL A 6 11.19 -7.20 -12.20
CA VAL A 6 10.11 -7.26 -11.20
C VAL A 6 9.75 -8.72 -10.88
N LYS A 7 9.66 -9.59 -11.91
CA LYS A 7 9.43 -11.03 -11.71
C LYS A 7 10.57 -11.70 -10.93
N PHE A 8 11.82 -11.34 -11.23
CA PHE A 8 12.99 -11.89 -10.54
C PHE A 8 13.06 -11.46 -9.07
N ARG A 9 12.78 -10.19 -8.76
CA ARG A 9 12.76 -9.66 -7.39
C ARG A 9 11.61 -10.25 -6.57
N ALA A 10 10.43 -10.37 -7.18
CA ALA A 10 9.28 -11.04 -6.57
C ALA A 10 9.58 -12.51 -6.23
N LYS A 11 10.26 -13.26 -7.12
CA LYS A 11 10.71 -14.63 -6.85
C LYS A 11 11.75 -14.75 -5.73
N LYS A 12 12.43 -13.64 -5.37
CA LYS A 12 13.51 -13.61 -4.39
C LYS A 12 13.09 -13.12 -3.00
N GLY A 13 11.80 -12.84 -2.74
CA GLY A 13 11.43 -12.31 -1.43
C GLY A 13 11.42 -10.79 -1.33
N ASN A 14 11.94 -10.08 -2.33
CA ASN A 14 12.24 -8.65 -2.21
C ASN A 14 11.01 -7.82 -2.56
N ILE A 15 10.24 -7.46 -1.53
CA ILE A 15 9.31 -6.33 -1.58
C ILE A 15 10.14 -5.06 -1.85
N PRO A 16 9.78 -4.23 -2.85
CA PRO A 16 10.49 -2.97 -3.08
C PRO A 16 10.43 -2.10 -1.82
N THR A 17 11.43 -1.24 -1.60
CA THR A 17 11.39 -0.30 -0.47
C THR A 17 10.17 0.62 -0.59
N ARG A 18 9.57 0.96 0.54
CA ARG A 18 8.40 1.85 0.60
C ARG A 18 8.67 3.19 -0.11
N PRO A 19 7.85 3.58 -1.11
CA PRO A 19 7.93 4.91 -1.70
C PRO A 19 7.63 6.00 -0.67
N GLY A 20 8.38 7.11 -0.69
CA GLY A 20 8.20 8.21 0.27
C GLY A 20 6.84 8.92 0.18
N VAL A 21 6.13 8.75 -0.93
CA VAL A 21 4.77 9.29 -1.14
C VAL A 21 3.67 8.47 -0.45
N MET A 22 3.97 7.24 -0.02
CA MET A 22 2.99 6.38 0.62
C MET A 22 3.00 6.53 2.13
N ASN A 23 1.82 6.64 2.73
CA ASN A 23 1.65 6.58 4.18
C ASN A 23 1.71 5.14 4.72
N ASP A 24 1.76 5.00 6.04
CA ASP A 24 1.97 3.70 6.69
C ASP A 24 0.83 2.71 6.36
N LYS A 25 -0.41 3.21 6.30
CA LYS A 25 -1.59 2.39 6.02
C LYS A 25 -1.59 1.87 4.59
N GLN A 26 -1.26 2.74 3.63
CA GLN A 26 -1.13 2.37 2.21
C GLN A 26 -0.04 1.30 2.01
N TRP A 27 1.13 1.50 2.64
CA TRP A 27 2.23 0.56 2.50
C TRP A 27 1.95 -0.80 3.15
N ASN A 28 1.41 -0.79 4.37
CA ASN A 28 1.03 -2.01 5.08
C ASN A 28 0.03 -2.87 4.27
N LEU A 29 -0.93 -2.24 3.59
CA LEU A 29 -1.85 -2.97 2.72
C LEU A 29 -1.12 -3.65 1.55
N ILE A 30 -0.13 -2.98 0.95
CA ILE A 30 0.69 -3.57 -0.12
C ILE A 30 1.49 -4.76 0.40
N GLU A 31 2.08 -4.67 1.59
CA GLU A 31 2.82 -5.78 2.21
C GLU A 31 1.92 -6.99 2.44
N LEU A 32 0.70 -6.78 2.96
CA LEU A 32 -0.30 -7.83 3.14
C LEU A 32 -0.73 -8.47 1.82
N MET A 33 -0.91 -7.67 0.75
CA MET A 33 -1.27 -8.16 -0.58
C MET A 33 -0.12 -8.91 -1.28
N THR A 34 1.12 -8.55 -0.96
CA THR A 34 2.33 -9.08 -1.62
C THR A 34 3.14 -10.00 -0.72
N ASN A 35 2.49 -10.59 0.30
CA ASN A 35 3.11 -11.58 1.17
C ASN A 35 3.78 -12.69 0.32
N GLN A 36 4.99 -13.04 0.72
CA GLN A 36 5.81 -14.05 0.04
C GLN A 36 5.15 -15.42 0.08
N ASP A 37 4.50 -15.76 1.20
CA ASP A 37 3.64 -16.91 1.29
C ASP A 37 2.27 -16.59 0.65
N PRO A 38 1.88 -17.25 -0.45
CA PRO A 38 0.59 -17.01 -1.08
C PRO A 38 -0.61 -17.34 -0.19
N SER A 39 -0.45 -18.25 0.78
CA SER A 39 -1.52 -18.65 1.70
C SER A 39 -1.79 -17.59 2.79
N GLU A 40 -0.80 -16.75 3.08
CA GLU A 40 -0.88 -15.64 4.03
C GLU A 40 -1.30 -14.31 3.38
N ARG A 41 -1.57 -14.29 2.07
CA ARG A 41 -2.06 -13.09 1.39
C ARG A 41 -3.50 -12.82 1.77
N VAL A 42 -3.79 -11.55 2.04
CA VAL A 42 -5.16 -11.12 2.34
C VAL A 42 -6.11 -11.35 1.16
N LYS A 43 -7.35 -11.70 1.48
CA LYS A 43 -8.42 -11.87 0.49
C LYS A 43 -8.77 -10.53 -0.16
N ILE A 44 -9.23 -10.58 -1.41
CA ILE A 44 -9.60 -9.37 -2.15
C ILE A 44 -10.69 -8.53 -1.46
N ALA A 45 -11.63 -9.15 -0.75
CA ALA A 45 -12.65 -8.44 0.01
C ALA A 45 -12.04 -7.50 1.07
N PHE A 46 -11.07 -8.01 1.85
CA PHE A 46 -10.33 -7.22 2.82
C PHE A 46 -9.59 -6.04 2.18
N VAL A 47 -9.03 -6.25 0.97
CA VAL A 47 -8.34 -5.20 0.23
C VAL A 47 -9.30 -4.06 -0.13
N VAL A 48 -10.50 -4.38 -0.62
CA VAL A 48 -11.51 -3.38 -0.98
C VAL A 48 -11.94 -2.59 0.26
N ASP A 49 -12.22 -3.27 1.37
CA ASP A 49 -12.61 -2.62 2.62
C ASP A 49 -11.51 -1.67 3.13
N LYS A 50 -10.25 -2.11 3.10
CA LYS A 50 -9.12 -1.26 3.52
C LYS A 50 -8.83 -0.10 2.58
N LEU A 51 -8.98 -0.27 1.28
CA LEU A 51 -8.85 0.85 0.34
C LEU A 51 -9.94 1.90 0.59
N PHE A 52 -11.16 1.47 0.89
CA PHE A 52 -12.24 2.39 1.26
C PHE A 52 -11.90 3.16 2.53
N GLU A 53 -11.49 2.49 3.60
CA GLU A 53 -11.07 3.14 4.86
C GLU A 53 -9.94 4.16 4.65
N ILE A 54 -8.91 3.80 3.88
CA ILE A 54 -7.78 4.69 3.58
C ILE A 54 -8.26 5.92 2.79
N SER A 55 -9.10 5.71 1.79
CA SER A 55 -9.64 6.81 0.97
C SER A 55 -10.49 7.77 1.78
N GLU A 56 -11.34 7.28 2.68
CA GLU A 56 -12.15 8.13 3.55
C GLU A 56 -11.27 8.94 4.52
N ALA A 57 -10.24 8.32 5.09
CA ALA A 57 -9.29 9.02 5.96
C ALA A 57 -8.58 10.18 5.24
N GLU A 58 -8.18 9.99 3.98
CA GLU A 58 -7.56 11.03 3.16
C GLU A 58 -8.49 12.21 2.88
N LYS A 59 -9.79 11.97 2.66
CA LYS A 59 -10.79 13.03 2.47
C LYS A 59 -10.99 13.88 3.72
N THR A 60 -10.87 13.26 4.90
CA THR A 60 -11.05 13.95 6.19
C THR A 60 -9.81 14.75 6.63
N ALA A 61 -8.67 14.56 5.97
CA ALA A 61 -7.46 15.34 6.21
C ALA A 61 -7.57 16.72 5.52
N ILE A 62 -8.35 17.62 6.14
CA ILE A 62 -8.34 19.04 5.79
C ILE A 62 -6.90 19.55 6.00
N PRO A 63 -6.22 20.16 5.00
CA PRO A 63 -4.96 20.83 5.26
C PRO A 63 -5.24 21.95 6.27
N ALA A 64 -4.51 21.97 7.38
CA ALA A 64 -4.63 23.01 8.40
C ALA A 64 -4.67 24.39 7.70
N PRO A 65 -5.54 25.33 8.14
CA PRO A 65 -5.52 26.67 7.59
C PRO A 65 -4.09 27.18 7.69
N VAL A 66 -3.46 27.44 6.54
CA VAL A 66 -2.17 28.13 6.51
C VAL A 66 -2.43 29.45 7.21
N GLY A 67 -1.94 29.57 8.45
CA GLY A 67 -2.07 30.76 9.25
C GLY A 67 -1.46 31.92 8.49
N LEU A 68 -2.31 32.88 8.14
CA LEU A 68 -1.89 34.24 7.83
C LEU A 68 -1.20 34.81 9.07
N PRO A 69 0.04 35.29 8.90
CA PRO A 69 0.31 36.69 9.19
C PRO A 69 0.51 37.49 7.90
#